data_AF-A0AAJ4RAM7-F1
#
_entry.id   AF-A0AAJ4RAM7-F1
#
_cell.length_a   1.000
_cell.length_b   1.000
_cell.length_c   1.000
_cell.angle_alpha   90.00
_cell.angle_beta   90.00
_cell.angle_gamma   90.00
#
_symmetry.space_group_name_H-M   'P 1'
#
loop_
_entity.id
_entity.type
_entity.pdbx_description
1 polymer ?
#
loop_
_entity_poly.entity_id
_entity_poly.type
_entity_poly.pdbx_seq_one_letter_code
_entity_poly.pdbx_strand_id
1 'polypeptide(L)'
;MKLSNMENFNKKVIKFFTTNAWITTIMIVVTFLYLNSKIGDLLDKNQETLSYVKKDLGKVIFISSTGNIVALKKQPVFYSDKRVALYVKNLIQEHLIQDLVSVSKGFKVNYTSYEDMIKKYTPFKTFLPYLINKKIIQNYAKNIFELINEDEYPEYVRVYDYKINLYNVDKKGNFTINITYYAIVNAYYKELTTLNKWRSKKVSFNVKAKGFFNVVRYGNIDNPFGLKFTEINIPIITKR
;
A
#
# COMPACT_ATOMS: atom_id res chain seq x y z
N MET A 1 5.24 -66.61 -16.31
CA MET A 1 4.65 -66.23 -17.61
C MET A 1 4.47 -64.71 -17.85
N LYS A 2 4.78 -63.80 -16.90
CA LYS A 2 4.64 -62.33 -17.10
C LYS A 2 5.95 -61.59 -17.47
N LEU A 3 7.11 -62.07 -17.02
CA LEU A 3 8.43 -61.45 -17.33
C LEU A 3 8.79 -61.53 -18.82
N SER A 4 8.47 -62.64 -19.50
CA SER A 4 8.77 -62.83 -20.93
C SER A 4 8.02 -61.85 -21.83
N ASN A 5 6.86 -61.33 -21.40
CA ASN A 5 6.04 -60.43 -22.22
C ASN A 5 6.56 -58.98 -22.17
N MET A 6 7.08 -58.51 -21.03
CA MET A 6 7.72 -57.19 -20.93
C MET A 6 9.07 -57.14 -21.65
N GLU A 7 9.88 -58.20 -21.54
CA GLU A 7 11.13 -58.29 -22.29
C GLU A 7 10.91 -58.32 -23.81
N ASN A 8 9.86 -59.03 -24.26
CA ASN A 8 9.47 -59.04 -25.67
C ASN A 8 8.93 -57.68 -26.14
N PHE A 9 8.22 -56.94 -25.29
CA PHE A 9 7.74 -55.59 -25.62
C PHE A 9 8.90 -54.59 -25.73
N ASN A 10 9.80 -54.56 -24.74
CA ASN A 10 10.98 -53.68 -24.76
C ASN A 10 11.89 -53.99 -25.96
N LYS A 11 12.09 -55.27 -26.31
CA LYS A 11 12.83 -55.65 -27.53
C LYS A 11 12.16 -55.14 -28.81
N LYS A 12 10.83 -55.16 -28.89
CA LYS A 12 10.09 -54.59 -30.03
C LYS A 12 10.22 -53.08 -30.11
N VAL A 13 10.17 -52.39 -28.98
CA VAL A 13 10.37 -50.93 -28.91
C VAL A 13 11.79 -50.55 -29.31
N ILE A 14 12.81 -51.23 -28.78
CA ILE A 14 14.21 -51.01 -29.14
C ILE A 14 14.43 -51.30 -30.63
N LYS A 15 13.87 -52.40 -31.16
CA LYS A 15 13.94 -52.73 -32.59
C LYS A 15 13.23 -51.68 -33.45
N PHE A 16 12.10 -51.13 -33.00
CA PHE A 16 11.39 -50.06 -33.70
C PHE A 16 12.23 -48.78 -33.77
N PHE A 17 12.82 -48.35 -32.65
CA PHE A 17 13.66 -47.15 -32.59
C PHE A 17 14.99 -47.32 -33.35
N THR A 18 15.59 -48.51 -33.34
CA THR A 18 16.82 -48.77 -34.12
C THR A 18 16.55 -48.90 -35.61
N THR A 19 15.44 -49.53 -36.02
CA THR A 19 15.07 -49.68 -37.44
C THR A 19 14.58 -48.34 -38.02
N ASN A 20 13.89 -47.52 -37.22
CA ASN A 20 13.34 -46.23 -37.64
C ASN A 20 14.13 -45.04 -37.07
N ALA A 21 15.41 -45.24 -36.77
CA ALA A 21 16.27 -44.21 -36.18
C ALA A 21 16.26 -42.91 -37.00
N TRP A 22 16.19 -43.03 -38.32
CA TRP A 22 16.08 -41.91 -39.25
C TRP A 22 14.82 -41.06 -39.04
N ILE A 23 13.66 -41.67 -38.75
CA ILE A 23 12.41 -40.96 -38.46
C ILE A 23 12.52 -40.18 -37.15
N THR A 24 13.09 -40.81 -36.12
CA THR A 24 13.28 -40.15 -34.82
C THR A 24 14.25 -38.97 -34.91
N THR A 25 15.33 -39.11 -35.68
CA THR A 25 16.26 -38.00 -35.89
C THR A 25 15.59 -36.84 -36.62
N ILE A 26 14.79 -37.12 -37.66
CA ILE A 26 14.02 -36.08 -38.37
C ILE A 26 13.05 -35.35 -37.42
N MET A 27 12.30 -36.08 -36.58
CA MET A 27 11.40 -35.44 -35.62
C MET A 27 12.13 -34.55 -34.61
N ILE A 28 13.30 -34.98 -34.13
CA ILE A 28 14.15 -34.18 -33.23
C ILE A 28 14.62 -32.92 -33.94
N VAL A 29 15.14 -33.03 -35.17
CA VAL A 29 15.62 -31.88 -35.95
C VAL A 29 14.50 -30.88 -36.23
N VAL A 30 13.32 -31.34 -36.66
CA VAL A 30 12.16 -30.46 -36.91
C VAL A 30 11.71 -29.75 -35.62
N THR A 31 11.71 -30.46 -34.49
CA THR A 31 11.37 -29.88 -33.19
C THR A 31 12.39 -28.81 -32.79
N PHE A 32 13.69 -29.06 -32.98
CA PHE A 32 14.73 -28.08 -32.72
C PHE A 32 14.64 -26.85 -33.63
N LEU A 33 14.30 -27.03 -34.92
CA LEU A 33 14.11 -25.92 -35.85
C LEU A 33 12.90 -25.05 -35.46
N TYR A 34 11.78 -25.67 -35.07
CA TYR A 34 10.60 -24.95 -34.60
C TYR A 34 10.87 -24.18 -33.31
N LEU A 35 11.57 -24.79 -32.34
CA LEU A 35 11.96 -24.12 -31.10
C LEU A 35 12.93 -22.96 -31.36
N ASN A 36 13.91 -23.11 -32.25
CA ASN A 36 14.82 -22.02 -32.61
C ASN A 36 14.10 -20.87 -33.29
N SER A 37 13.14 -21.14 -34.19
CA SER A 37 12.32 -20.08 -34.80
C SER A 37 11.52 -19.32 -33.75
N LYS A 38 10.89 -20.01 -32.79
CA LYS A 38 10.17 -19.37 -31.67
C LYS A 38 11.07 -18.54 -30.77
N ILE A 39 12.29 -18.99 -30.52
CA ILE A 39 13.28 -18.26 -29.70
C ILE A 39 13.79 -17.01 -30.45
N GLY A 40 14.00 -17.10 -31.76
CA GLY A 40 14.34 -15.97 -32.62
C GLY A 40 13.27 -14.86 -32.56
N ASP A 41 12.00 -15.23 -32.77
CA ASP A 41 10.87 -14.28 -32.69
C ASP A 41 10.76 -13.61 -31.31
N LEU A 42 11.11 -14.31 -30.23
CA LEU A 42 11.12 -13.77 -28.86
C LEU A 42 12.31 -12.82 -28.64
N LEU A 43 13.48 -13.14 -29.19
CA LEU A 43 14.67 -12.28 -29.13
C LEU A 43 14.45 -10.98 -29.90
N ASP A 44 13.86 -11.05 -31.09
CA ASP A 44 13.57 -9.88 -31.92
C ASP A 44 12.55 -8.96 -31.25
N LYS A 45 11.46 -9.53 -30.69
CA LYS A 45 10.48 -8.76 -29.89
C LYS A 45 11.11 -8.14 -28.64
N ASN A 46 12.02 -8.84 -27.97
CA ASN A 46 12.72 -8.30 -26.80
C ASN A 46 13.70 -7.19 -27.16
N GLN A 47 14.40 -7.31 -28.29
CA GLN A 47 15.29 -6.25 -28.80
C GLN A 47 14.51 -5.02 -29.27
N GLU A 48 13.38 -5.22 -29.94
CA GLU A 48 12.46 -4.13 -30.31
C GLU A 48 11.93 -3.43 -29.04
N THR A 49 11.51 -4.20 -28.03
CA THR A 49 11.09 -3.69 -26.71
C THR A 49 12.21 -2.91 -26.01
N LEU A 50 13.44 -3.42 -26.01
CA LEU A 50 14.62 -2.73 -25.49
C LEU A 50 14.90 -1.42 -26.24
N SER A 51 14.64 -1.37 -27.55
CA SER A 51 14.80 -0.17 -28.35
C SER A 51 13.75 0.90 -28.00
N TYR A 52 12.49 0.51 -27.75
CA TYR A 52 11.46 1.42 -27.23
C TYR A 52 11.77 1.91 -25.82
N VAL A 53 12.31 1.07 -24.95
CA VAL A 53 12.72 1.44 -23.59
C VAL A 53 13.90 2.43 -23.61
N LYS A 54 14.89 2.21 -24.50
CA LYS A 54 16.07 3.08 -24.62
C LYS A 54 15.80 4.43 -25.29
N LYS A 55 14.84 4.50 -26.21
CA LYS A 55 14.55 5.73 -26.98
C LYS A 55 13.68 6.74 -26.22
N ASP A 56 13.13 6.37 -25.06
CA ASP A 56 12.03 7.09 -24.38
C ASP A 56 12.28 7.30 -22.87
N LEU A 57 13.51 7.68 -22.48
CA LEU A 57 13.98 7.91 -21.10
C LEU A 57 13.12 8.88 -20.24
N GLY A 58 12.15 9.57 -20.84
CA GLY A 58 11.16 10.44 -20.17
C GLY A 58 9.86 9.76 -19.76
N LYS A 59 9.65 8.47 -20.06
CA LYS A 59 8.43 7.72 -19.74
C LYS A 59 8.66 6.71 -18.62
N VAL A 60 7.65 6.52 -17.76
CA VAL A 60 7.60 5.40 -16.81
C VAL A 60 6.83 4.29 -17.49
N ILE A 61 7.41 3.09 -17.47
CA ILE A 61 6.84 1.91 -18.10
C ILE A 61 6.18 1.08 -17.00
N PHE A 62 4.87 0.91 -17.09
CA PHE A 62 4.09 0.04 -16.21
C PHE A 62 3.68 -1.20 -16.98
N ILE A 63 3.67 -2.34 -16.31
CA ILE A 63 3.03 -3.56 -16.83
C ILE A 63 1.68 -3.65 -16.12
N SER A 64 0.61 -3.57 -16.90
CA SER A 64 -0.75 -3.75 -16.40
C SER A 64 -0.97 -5.20 -15.93
N SER A 65 -1.99 -5.42 -15.11
CA SER A 65 -2.37 -6.77 -14.64
C SER A 65 -2.72 -7.74 -15.77
N THR A 66 -3.03 -7.23 -16.97
CA THR A 66 -3.29 -8.00 -18.20
C THR A 66 -2.04 -8.24 -19.05
N GLY A 67 -0.84 -7.86 -18.57
CA GLY A 67 0.42 -8.04 -19.28
C GLY A 67 0.72 -6.97 -20.33
N ASN A 68 -0.17 -6.00 -20.54
CA ASN A 68 0.06 -4.90 -21.47
C ASN A 68 1.05 -3.90 -20.88
N ILE A 69 1.99 -3.45 -21.72
CA ILE A 69 2.97 -2.43 -21.39
C ILE A 69 2.33 -1.05 -21.61
N VAL A 70 2.27 -0.24 -20.56
CA VAL A 70 1.77 1.13 -20.59
C VAL A 70 2.93 2.08 -20.37
N ALA A 71 3.31 2.80 -21.42
CA ALA A 71 4.33 3.85 -21.35
C ALA A 71 3.66 5.20 -21.06
N LEU A 72 3.81 5.69 -19.83
CA LEU A 72 3.26 6.99 -19.41
C LEU A 72 4.35 8.05 -19.40
N LYS A 73 4.07 9.24 -19.93
CA LYS A 73 4.98 10.39 -19.82
C LYS A 73 5.06 10.82 -18.35
N LYS A 74 6.28 11.03 -17.85
CA LYS A 74 6.49 11.68 -16.55
C LYS A 74 5.90 13.09 -16.62
N GLN A 75 4.85 13.34 -15.84
CA GLN A 75 4.30 14.69 -15.68
C GLN A 75 4.77 15.25 -14.33
N PRO A 76 5.27 16.50 -14.30
CA PRO A 76 5.57 17.15 -13.02
C PRO A 76 4.25 17.29 -12.24
N VAL A 77 4.23 16.77 -11.02
CA VAL A 77 3.12 16.98 -10.10
C VAL A 77 3.43 18.25 -9.31
N PHE A 78 2.67 19.31 -9.57
CA PHE A 78 2.76 20.53 -8.79
C PHE A 78 2.15 20.30 -7.40
N TYR A 79 2.70 20.91 -6.36
CA TYR A 79 2.17 20.79 -5.02
C TYR A 79 0.74 21.31 -4.87
N SER A 80 0.31 22.25 -5.73
CA SER A 80 -1.06 22.75 -5.77
C SER A 80 -2.06 21.75 -6.37
N ASP A 81 -1.61 20.63 -6.91
CA ASP A 81 -2.47 19.62 -7.53
C ASP A 81 -3.35 18.92 -6.49
N LYS A 82 -4.61 18.67 -6.85
CA LYS A 82 -5.58 17.92 -6.03
C LYS A 82 -5.06 16.54 -5.63
N ARG A 83 -4.24 15.89 -6.46
CA ARG A 83 -3.61 14.60 -6.16
C ARG A 83 -2.71 14.66 -4.93
N VAL A 84 -2.03 15.78 -4.70
CA VAL A 84 -1.19 15.99 -3.51
C VAL A 84 -2.07 16.21 -2.29
N ALA A 85 -3.17 16.94 -2.43
CA ALA A 85 -4.17 17.08 -1.36
C ALA A 85 -4.74 15.72 -0.93
N LEU A 86 -5.02 14.83 -1.89
CA LEU A 86 -5.47 13.46 -1.64
C LEU A 86 -4.41 12.61 -0.94
N TYR A 87 -3.14 12.74 -1.34
CA TYR A 87 -2.02 12.07 -0.66
C TYR A 87 -1.91 12.51 0.81
N VAL A 88 -1.93 13.82 1.08
CA VAL A 88 -1.87 14.36 2.46
C VAL A 88 -3.07 13.87 3.29
N LYS A 89 -4.27 13.85 2.70
CA LYS A 89 -5.48 13.31 3.31
C LYS A 89 -5.30 11.83 3.69
N ASN A 90 -4.90 10.98 2.74
CA ASN A 90 -4.70 9.55 2.99
C ASN A 90 -3.64 9.31 4.06
N LEU A 91 -2.53 10.03 4.01
CA LEU A 91 -1.46 9.93 5.00
C LEU A 91 -1.98 10.20 6.42
N ILE A 92 -2.76 11.27 6.60
CA ILE A 92 -3.39 11.60 7.90
C ILE A 92 -4.38 10.50 8.31
N GLN A 93 -5.26 10.08 7.40
CA GLN A 93 -6.28 9.08 7.70
C GLN A 93 -5.67 7.74 8.13
N GLU A 94 -4.73 7.20 7.34
CA GLU A 94 -4.13 5.89 7.56
C GLU A 94 -3.25 5.84 8.81
N HIS A 95 -2.63 6.97 9.19
CA HIS A 95 -1.64 6.98 10.26
C HIS A 95 -2.16 7.52 11.59
N LEU A 96 -3.17 8.38 11.57
CA LEU A 96 -3.59 9.12 12.76
C LEU A 96 -5.05 8.92 13.13
N ILE A 97 -5.94 8.61 12.18
CA ILE A 97 -7.34 8.29 12.49
C ILE A 97 -7.42 6.79 12.76
N GLN A 98 -7.38 6.42 14.03
CA GLN A 98 -7.27 5.04 14.48
C GLN A 98 -8.42 4.63 15.38
N ASP A 99 -8.57 3.33 15.57
CA ASP A 99 -9.48 2.73 16.53
C ASP A 99 -8.75 1.78 17.48
N LEU A 100 -9.42 1.38 18.57
CA LEU A 100 -8.81 0.53 19.59
C LEU A 100 -8.33 -0.79 18.99
N VAL A 101 -9.10 -1.39 18.07
CA VAL A 101 -8.74 -2.65 17.42
C VAL A 101 -7.44 -2.52 16.65
N SER A 102 -7.27 -1.44 15.89
CA SER A 102 -6.05 -1.18 15.12
C SER A 102 -4.86 -0.93 16.04
N VAL A 103 -5.03 -0.07 17.06
CA VAL A 103 -3.99 0.25 18.04
C VAL A 103 -3.54 -0.99 18.81
N SER A 104 -4.47 -1.82 19.28
CA SER A 104 -4.19 -3.01 20.09
C SER A 104 -3.90 -4.30 19.28
N LYS A 105 -3.85 -4.22 17.94
CA LYS A 105 -3.73 -5.39 17.04
C LYS A 105 -4.78 -6.48 17.32
N GLY A 106 -6.05 -6.07 17.41
CA GLY A 106 -7.17 -6.94 17.74
C GLY A 106 -7.22 -7.33 19.21
N PHE A 107 -6.98 -6.36 20.11
CA PHE A 107 -7.02 -6.52 21.57
C PHE A 107 -5.93 -7.45 22.14
N LYS A 108 -4.83 -7.64 21.40
CA LYS A 108 -3.72 -8.53 21.79
C LYS A 108 -2.55 -7.80 22.44
N VAL A 109 -2.38 -6.52 22.12
CA VAL A 109 -1.25 -5.71 22.57
C VAL A 109 -1.75 -4.71 23.60
N ASN A 110 -1.17 -4.80 24.80
CA ASN A 110 -1.29 -3.78 25.83
C ASN A 110 -0.03 -2.94 25.83
N TYR A 111 -0.20 -1.63 25.88
CA TYR A 111 0.88 -0.67 26.03
C TYR A 111 1.04 -0.32 27.50
N THR A 112 2.28 -0.25 28.00
CA THR A 112 2.54 0.15 29.40
C THR A 112 2.57 1.67 29.58
N SER A 113 2.89 2.40 28.51
CA SER A 113 2.88 3.86 28.48
C SER A 113 2.60 4.38 27.06
N TYR A 114 2.32 5.68 26.94
CA TYR A 114 2.14 6.30 25.63
C TYR A 114 3.43 6.32 24.79
N GLU A 115 4.61 6.39 25.41
CA GLU A 115 5.89 6.25 24.71
C GLU A 115 6.10 4.84 24.16
N ASP A 116 5.66 3.82 24.90
CA ASP A 116 5.67 2.44 24.41
C ASP A 116 4.76 2.28 23.19
N MET A 117 3.57 2.90 23.23
CA MET A 117 2.66 2.95 22.08
C MET A 117 3.30 3.59 20.85
N ILE A 118 3.96 4.75 20.99
CA ILE A 118 4.65 5.42 19.86
C ILE A 118 5.74 4.53 19.25
N LYS A 119 6.47 3.76 20.07
CA LYS A 119 7.56 2.89 19.61
C LYS A 119 7.06 1.64 18.90
N LYS A 120 6.00 1.01 19.41
CA LYS A 120 5.50 -0.29 18.97
C LYS A 120 4.38 -0.20 17.91
N TYR A 121 3.63 0.89 17.89
CA TYR A 121 2.53 1.08 16.94
C TYR A 121 3.04 1.62 15.60
N THR A 122 3.04 0.76 14.57
CA THR A 122 3.63 1.05 13.26
C THR A 122 3.14 2.36 12.64
N PRO A 123 1.83 2.68 12.65
CA PRO A 123 1.35 3.92 12.03
C PRO A 123 1.96 5.19 12.67
N PHE A 124 2.13 5.24 13.99
CA PHE A 124 2.83 6.38 14.62
C PHE A 124 4.31 6.42 14.27
N LYS A 125 4.97 5.26 14.25
CA LYS A 125 6.38 5.17 13.86
C LYS A 125 6.61 5.64 12.42
N THR A 126 5.74 5.25 11.49
CA THR A 126 5.80 5.65 10.08
C THR A 126 5.46 7.12 9.87
N PHE A 127 4.61 7.70 10.73
CA PHE A 127 4.25 9.12 10.63
C PHE A 127 5.29 10.08 11.23
N LEU A 128 6.06 9.64 12.23
CA LEU A 128 7.09 10.45 12.91
C LEU A 128 8.03 11.22 11.97
N PRO A 129 8.57 10.62 10.88
CA PRO A 129 9.42 11.33 9.93
C PRO A 129 8.74 12.50 9.22
N TYR A 130 7.41 12.60 9.19
CA TYR A 130 6.69 13.71 8.57
C TYR A 130 6.56 14.92 9.52
N LEU A 131 6.80 14.75 10.81
CA LEU A 131 6.68 15.83 11.79
C LEU A 131 8.02 16.56 11.98
N ILE A 132 7.96 17.89 12.06
CA ILE A 132 9.08 18.71 12.54
C ILE A 132 9.15 18.64 14.06
N ASN A 133 7.99 18.80 14.71
CA ASN A 133 7.86 18.72 16.15
C ASN A 133 7.22 17.39 16.58
N LYS A 134 8.03 16.48 17.13
CA LYS A 134 7.57 15.18 17.63
C LYS A 134 6.62 15.30 18.82
N LYS A 135 6.56 16.44 19.53
CA LYS A 135 5.61 16.64 20.65
C LYS A 135 4.15 16.51 20.21
N ILE A 136 3.85 16.79 18.93
CA ILE A 136 2.48 16.68 18.42
C ILE A 136 1.98 15.23 18.52
N ILE A 137 2.75 14.25 18.05
CA ILE A 137 2.36 12.84 18.17
C ILE A 137 2.44 12.35 19.61
N GLN A 138 3.36 12.89 20.43
CA GLN A 138 3.45 12.53 21.84
C GLN A 138 2.18 12.92 22.60
N ASN A 139 1.69 14.15 22.41
CA ASN A 139 0.45 14.60 23.04
C ASN A 139 -0.76 13.81 22.50
N TYR A 140 -0.81 13.57 21.20
CA TYR A 140 -1.89 12.78 20.59
C TYR A 140 -1.93 11.34 21.11
N ALA A 141 -0.78 10.68 21.15
CA ALA A 141 -0.63 9.33 21.71
C ALA A 141 -0.95 9.30 23.21
N LYS A 142 -0.52 10.31 23.97
CA LYS A 142 -0.84 10.41 25.40
C LYS A 142 -2.36 10.42 25.62
N ASN A 143 -3.08 11.27 24.90
CA ASN A 143 -4.53 11.37 25.07
C ASN A 143 -5.25 10.10 24.63
N ILE A 144 -4.81 9.43 23.55
CA ILE A 144 -5.36 8.11 23.16
C ILE A 144 -5.11 7.10 24.27
N PHE A 145 -3.90 7.04 24.81
CA PHE A 145 -3.54 6.11 25.87
C PHE A 145 -4.40 6.31 27.13
N GLU A 146 -4.64 7.55 27.52
CA GLU A 146 -5.53 7.91 28.63
C GLU A 146 -6.96 7.40 28.37
N LEU A 147 -7.54 7.69 27.20
CA LEU A 147 -8.89 7.22 26.85
C LEU A 147 -9.01 5.70 26.75
N ILE A 148 -7.94 4.99 26.37
CA ILE A 148 -7.92 3.53 26.37
C ILE A 148 -8.00 3.01 27.82
N ASN A 149 -7.24 3.60 28.73
CA ASN A 149 -7.24 3.20 30.14
C ASN A 149 -8.56 3.55 30.85
N GLU A 150 -9.24 4.61 30.41
CA GLU A 150 -10.56 5.01 30.91
C GLU A 150 -11.73 4.25 30.24
N ASP A 151 -11.46 3.31 29.33
CA ASP A 151 -12.47 2.60 28.51
C ASP A 151 -13.38 3.54 27.69
N GLU A 152 -12.86 4.71 27.32
CA GLU A 152 -13.56 5.75 26.54
C GLU A 152 -13.13 5.83 25.07
N TYR A 153 -12.11 5.07 24.68
CA TYR A 153 -11.65 5.01 23.29
C TYR A 153 -12.47 3.98 22.49
N PRO A 154 -13.03 4.35 21.31
CA PRO A 154 -13.94 3.48 20.57
C PRO A 154 -13.26 2.25 19.97
N GLU A 155 -13.99 1.13 19.97
CA GLU A 155 -13.54 -0.15 19.43
C GLU A 155 -13.27 -0.09 17.93
N TYR A 156 -14.17 0.55 17.16
CA TYR A 156 -14.05 0.70 15.72
C TYR A 156 -14.36 2.13 15.26
N VAL A 157 -13.53 2.63 14.35
CA VAL A 157 -13.73 3.93 13.67
C VAL A 157 -13.57 3.70 12.18
N ARG A 158 -14.68 3.78 11.44
CA ARG A 158 -14.67 3.64 9.98
C ARG A 158 -14.97 4.97 9.33
N VAL A 159 -13.96 5.57 8.71
CA VAL A 159 -14.15 6.72 7.80
C VAL A 159 -14.84 6.21 6.53
N TYR A 160 -16.00 6.76 6.20
CA TYR A 160 -16.76 6.39 4.99
C TYR A 160 -16.73 7.48 3.92
N ASP A 161 -16.49 8.73 4.30
CA ASP A 161 -16.38 9.85 3.36
C ASP A 161 -15.49 10.97 3.92
N TYR A 162 -15.07 11.89 3.05
CA TYR A 162 -14.28 13.05 3.42
C TYR A 162 -14.56 14.25 2.50
N LYS A 163 -14.34 15.45 3.02
CA LYS A 163 -14.39 16.70 2.28
C LYS A 163 -13.13 17.52 2.54
N ILE A 164 -12.35 17.80 1.51
CA ILE A 164 -11.24 18.75 1.57
C ILE A 164 -11.84 20.16 1.47
N ASN A 165 -12.00 20.83 2.60
CA ASN A 165 -12.60 22.17 2.67
C ASN A 165 -11.64 23.25 2.17
N LEU A 166 -10.35 23.06 2.43
CA LEU A 166 -9.29 23.98 2.03
C LEU A 166 -8.04 23.17 1.69
N TYR A 167 -7.42 23.49 0.56
CA TYR A 167 -6.06 23.09 0.25
C TYR A 167 -5.38 24.21 -0.52
N ASN A 168 -4.48 24.92 0.16
CA ASN A 168 -3.72 26.01 -0.43
C ASN A 168 -2.23 25.74 -0.26
N VAL A 169 -1.46 26.03 -1.30
CA VAL A 169 0.00 25.99 -1.27
C VAL A 169 0.52 27.34 -1.74
N ASP A 170 1.40 27.94 -0.96
CA ASP A 170 2.03 29.22 -1.32
C ASP A 170 3.21 29.02 -2.29
N LYS A 171 3.76 30.12 -2.80
CA LYS A 171 4.92 30.10 -3.72
C LYS A 171 6.20 29.52 -3.08
N LYS A 172 6.28 29.47 -1.76
CA LYS A 172 7.42 28.92 -1.00
C LYS A 172 7.23 27.42 -0.71
N GLY A 173 6.11 26.82 -1.12
CA GLY A 173 5.79 25.43 -0.86
C GLY A 173 5.22 25.17 0.53
N ASN A 174 4.80 26.21 1.27
CA ASN A 174 4.04 26.02 2.51
C ASN A 174 2.60 25.67 2.16
N PHE A 175 2.07 24.62 2.78
CA PHE A 175 0.70 24.19 2.58
C PHE A 175 -0.14 24.40 3.82
N THR A 176 -1.44 24.64 3.60
CA THR A 176 -2.48 24.55 4.60
C THR A 176 -3.58 23.66 4.06
N ILE A 177 -4.01 22.70 4.87
CA ILE A 177 -5.08 21.77 4.53
C ILE A 177 -6.10 21.69 5.67
N ASN A 178 -7.37 21.68 5.30
CA ASN A 178 -8.50 21.48 6.20
C ASN A 178 -9.39 20.38 5.62
N ILE A 179 -9.55 19.28 6.34
CA ILE A 179 -10.30 18.11 5.92
C ILE A 179 -11.39 17.83 6.94
N THR A 180 -12.63 17.72 6.48
CA THR A 180 -13.70 17.10 7.28
C THR A 180 -13.75 15.62 6.95
N TYR A 181 -13.67 14.77 7.96
CA TYR A 181 -13.90 13.33 7.83
C TYR A 181 -15.29 13.00 8.36
N TYR A 182 -15.97 12.10 7.65
CA TYR A 182 -17.23 11.50 8.07
C TYR A 182 -16.97 10.05 8.43
N ALA A 183 -17.26 9.69 9.67
CA ALA A 183 -16.97 8.36 10.20
C ALA A 183 -18.16 7.75 10.91
N ILE A 184 -18.17 6.42 10.96
CA ILE A 184 -19.04 5.63 11.82
C ILE A 184 -18.17 5.11 12.96
N VAL A 185 -18.57 5.44 14.18
CA VAL A 185 -17.94 4.95 15.40
C VAL A 185 -18.82 3.84 15.95
N ASN A 186 -18.25 2.65 16.14
CA ASN A 186 -18.94 1.55 16.82
C ASN A 186 -18.23 1.30 18.14
N ALA A 187 -19.00 1.36 19.22
CA ALA A 187 -18.47 1.17 20.55
C ALA A 187 -19.32 0.23 21.39
N TYR A 188 -18.66 -0.50 22.28
CA TYR A 188 -19.31 -1.36 23.27
C TYR A 188 -19.48 -0.60 24.58
N TYR A 189 -20.72 -0.48 25.04
CA TYR A 189 -21.04 0.21 26.30
C TYR A 189 -21.33 -0.83 27.37
N LYS A 190 -20.51 -0.80 28.42
CA LYS A 190 -20.78 -1.48 29.68
C LYS A 190 -21.53 -0.51 30.58
N GLU A 191 -22.86 -0.51 30.53
CA GLU A 191 -23.66 0.27 31.48
C GLU A 191 -23.97 -0.61 32.70
N LEU A 192 -23.87 -0.04 33.91
CA LEU A 192 -24.19 -0.73 35.16
C LEU A 192 -25.68 -1.11 35.30
N THR A 193 -26.55 -0.54 34.46
CA THR A 193 -28.01 -0.60 34.62
C THR A 193 -28.78 -1.05 33.38
N THR A 194 -28.18 -1.15 32.19
CA THR A 194 -28.82 -1.76 31.01
C THR A 194 -27.91 -2.79 30.34
N LEU A 195 -28.53 -3.80 29.70
CA LEU A 195 -27.82 -4.86 28.97
C LEU A 195 -26.71 -4.29 28.09
N ASN A 196 -25.51 -4.86 28.25
CA ASN A 196 -24.35 -4.49 27.45
C ASN A 196 -24.70 -4.52 25.96
N LYS A 197 -24.49 -3.40 25.26
CA LYS A 197 -24.87 -3.27 23.85
C LYS A 197 -23.86 -2.51 23.04
N TRP A 198 -23.74 -2.96 21.79
CA TRP A 198 -23.06 -2.21 20.74
C TRP A 198 -23.92 -1.00 20.34
N ARG A 199 -23.32 0.18 20.26
CA ARG A 199 -23.95 1.35 19.65
C ARG A 199 -23.11 1.86 18.50
N SER A 200 -23.79 2.36 17.48
CA SER A 200 -23.18 2.98 16.30
C SER A 200 -23.57 4.45 16.26
N LYS A 201 -22.58 5.33 16.07
CA LYS A 201 -22.77 6.78 15.99
C LYS A 201 -22.08 7.30 14.74
N LYS A 202 -22.81 8.04 13.91
CA LYS A 202 -22.21 8.82 12.82
C LYS A 202 -21.61 10.09 13.41
N VAL A 203 -20.36 10.35 13.09
CA VAL A 203 -19.63 11.54 13.54
C VAL A 203 -19.01 12.25 12.35
N SER A 204 -18.83 13.57 12.48
CA SER A 204 -18.04 14.37 11.56
C SER A 204 -17.04 15.17 12.36
N PHE A 205 -15.77 15.18 11.93
CA PHE A 205 -14.73 15.91 12.63
C PHE A 205 -13.75 16.54 11.66
N ASN A 206 -13.13 17.65 12.10
CA ASN A 206 -12.30 18.49 11.26
C ASN A 206 -10.83 18.35 11.64
N VAL A 207 -9.99 18.01 10.67
CA VAL A 207 -8.54 17.97 10.81
C VAL A 207 -7.94 19.16 10.07
N LYS A 208 -7.15 19.95 10.79
CA LYS A 208 -6.39 21.09 10.22
C LYS A 208 -4.91 20.78 10.31
N ALA A 209 -4.21 20.97 9.21
CA ALA A 209 -2.76 20.79 9.19
C ALA A 209 -2.08 21.86 8.36
N LYS A 210 -0.86 22.23 8.78
CA LYS A 210 0.04 23.12 8.07
C LYS A 210 1.41 22.47 7.96
N GLY A 211 2.16 22.89 6.95
CA GLY A 211 3.51 22.41 6.76
C GLY A 211 4.15 22.96 5.50
N PHE A 212 5.19 22.29 5.03
CA PHE A 212 5.86 22.63 3.78
C PHE A 212 6.36 21.39 3.04
N PHE A 213 6.67 21.58 1.76
CA PHE A 213 7.32 20.57 0.93
C PHE A 213 8.81 20.87 0.80
N ASN A 214 9.67 19.94 1.24
CA ASN A 214 11.11 20.06 1.09
C ASN A 214 11.57 19.48 -0.26
N VAL A 215 11.81 20.37 -1.22
CA VAL A 215 12.28 20.07 -2.59
C VAL A 215 13.60 19.27 -2.59
N VAL A 216 14.45 19.41 -1.57
CA VAL A 216 15.75 18.72 -1.52
C VAL A 216 15.60 17.22 -1.21
N ARG A 217 14.41 16.77 -0.75
CA ARG A 217 14.13 15.37 -0.40
C ARG A 217 13.23 14.65 -1.40
N TYR A 218 13.06 15.18 -2.61
CA TYR A 218 12.39 14.46 -3.70
C TYR A 218 13.08 13.11 -3.93
N GLY A 219 12.30 12.03 -3.95
CA GLY A 219 12.79 10.68 -4.31
C GLY A 219 12.91 9.68 -3.15
N ASN A 220 12.54 10.04 -1.91
CA ASN A 220 12.28 9.02 -0.90
C ASN A 220 10.95 8.32 -1.23
N ILE A 221 10.97 6.99 -1.37
CA ILE A 221 9.79 6.16 -1.71
C ILE A 221 8.65 6.41 -0.72
N ASP A 222 8.95 6.58 0.57
CA ASP A 222 7.93 6.76 1.59
C ASP A 222 7.36 8.20 1.56
N ASN A 223 8.22 9.21 1.35
CA ASN A 223 7.84 10.63 1.34
C ASN A 223 8.20 11.29 0.00
N PRO A 224 7.45 10.98 -1.09
CA PRO A 224 7.80 11.39 -2.44
C PRO A 224 7.77 12.90 -2.67
N PHE A 225 7.02 13.65 -1.85
CA PHE A 225 6.89 15.11 -1.94
C PHE A 225 7.75 15.87 -0.93
N GLY A 226 8.56 15.18 -0.11
CA GLY A 226 9.33 15.82 0.96
C GLY A 226 8.44 16.54 1.98
N LEU A 227 7.21 16.07 2.18
CA LEU A 227 6.20 16.64 3.05
C LEU A 227 6.68 16.70 4.50
N LYS A 228 6.52 17.87 5.12
CA LYS A 228 6.78 18.11 6.54
C LYS A 228 5.65 18.91 7.17
N PHE A 229 5.04 18.37 8.23
CA PHE A 229 4.05 19.07 9.02
C PHE A 229 4.72 19.94 10.10
N THR A 230 4.33 21.20 10.14
CA THR A 230 4.65 22.14 11.23
C THR A 230 3.60 22.06 12.32
N GLU A 231 2.33 21.95 11.93
CA GLU A 231 1.16 21.89 12.80
C GLU A 231 0.19 20.82 12.29
N ILE A 232 -0.37 20.04 13.19
CA ILE A 232 -1.50 19.17 12.90
C ILE A 232 -2.40 19.11 14.12
N ASN A 233 -3.67 19.41 13.91
CA ASN A 233 -4.71 19.34 14.93
C ASN A 233 -5.71 18.26 14.53
N ILE A 234 -5.71 17.17 15.30
CA ILE A 234 -6.62 16.04 15.11
C ILE A 234 -7.48 15.92 16.36
N PRO A 235 -8.81 16.06 16.21
CA PRO A 235 -9.72 15.82 17.31
C PRO A 235 -9.71 14.33 17.64
N ILE A 236 -9.75 14.04 18.93
CA ILE A 236 -9.78 12.65 19.40
C ILE A 236 -11.23 12.20 19.43
N ILE A 237 -11.48 11.02 18.88
CA ILE A 237 -12.80 10.42 18.81
C ILE A 237 -13.01 9.59 20.07
N THR A 238 -14.10 9.85 20.79
CA THR A 238 -14.45 9.15 22.03
C THR A 238 -15.76 8.38 21.86
N LYS A 239 -16.04 7.48 22.81
CA LYS A 239 -17.32 6.78 22.91
C LYS A 239 -18.49 7.72 23.26
N ARG A 240 -18.29 8.94 23.76
CA ARG A 240 -19.37 9.83 24.22
C ARG A 240 -20.08 10.57 23.06
#